data_AF-A0AAD5V197-F1
#
_entry.id   AF-A0AAD5V197-F1
#
_cell.length_a   1.000
_cell.length_b   1.000
_cell.length_c   1.000
_cell.angle_alpha   90.00
_cell.angle_beta   90.00
_cell.angle_gamma   90.00
#
_symmetry.space_group_name_H-M   'P 1'
#
loop_
_entity.id
_entity.type
_entity.pdbx_description
1 polymer ?
#
loop_
_entity_poly.entity_id
_entity_poly.type
_entity_poly.pdbx_seq_one_letter_code
_entity_poly.pdbx_strand_id
1 'polypeptide(L)'
;MSFAKNLKQKESTLKTIRNLIGCLVNIKDEGGKFLMPLEDGRIIDTKGWNDWEFHEITQDEEALRIALKWFDDRFKVGTTKNVNTMSPLLTAAYLHESRHSNYLVHLQTWAEWVMHDMPRTEEGGLQHITYLEAHHQQLWDDTLMMCVLPLAKIGLVLERPDYVEEAKRQFMLHTKYLADPKTGLWFHGKSTILDIQLLNLPPNDGLRLFLVATLESQIKALVRYQDEETGLWHTIIDDPTSYLEASATAGFAYGILKAMRCRLIPQEGKYKFAAYKAIKGILNNINEEGELQKVSFGTPVFGDKESYKNIPLTSMPYGQSLALLALTEYLRTFL
;
A
#
# COMPACT_ATOMS: atom_id res chain seq x y z
N MET A 1 2.16 -28.01 -23.72
CA MET A 1 0.91 -27.26 -23.47
C MET A 1 1.02 -26.23 -22.32
N SER A 2 1.70 -26.52 -21.20
CA SER A 2 1.83 -25.58 -20.06
C SER A 2 2.59 -24.27 -20.38
N PHE A 3 3.70 -24.33 -21.11
CA PHE A 3 4.51 -23.15 -21.44
C PHE A 3 3.75 -22.09 -22.26
N ALA A 4 3.07 -22.52 -23.34
CA ALA A 4 2.28 -21.61 -24.19
C ALA A 4 1.10 -20.98 -23.43
N LYS A 5 0.51 -21.70 -22.46
CA LYS A 5 -0.56 -21.16 -21.59
C LYS A 5 -0.01 -20.09 -20.64
N ASN A 6 1.14 -20.34 -20.02
CA ASN A 6 1.81 -19.37 -19.15
C ASN A 6 2.22 -18.11 -19.90
N LEU A 7 2.73 -18.25 -21.13
CA LEU A 7 3.11 -17.12 -21.98
C LEU A 7 1.90 -16.23 -22.31
N LYS A 8 0.80 -16.82 -22.77
CA LYS A 8 -0.44 -16.08 -23.05
C LYS A 8 -0.98 -15.36 -21.81
N GLN A 9 -0.92 -16.00 -20.65
CA GLN A 9 -1.38 -15.39 -19.41
C GLN A 9 -0.47 -14.22 -19.00
N LYS A 10 0.86 -14.37 -19.12
CA LYS A 10 1.83 -13.30 -18.90
C LYS A 10 1.57 -12.10 -19.81
N GLU A 11 1.38 -12.32 -21.11
CA GLU A 11 1.05 -11.27 -22.08
C GLU A 11 -0.25 -10.55 -21.74
N SER A 12 -1.29 -11.31 -21.38
CA SER A 12 -2.57 -10.75 -20.95
C SER A 12 -2.43 -9.89 -19.69
N THR A 13 -1.69 -10.37 -18.68
CA THR A 13 -1.44 -9.61 -17.45
C THR A 13 -0.66 -8.33 -17.72
N LEU A 14 0.37 -8.37 -18.58
CA LEU A 14 1.11 -7.18 -18.99
C LEU A 14 0.20 -6.15 -19.69
N LYS A 15 -0.72 -6.60 -20.54
CA LYS A 15 -1.71 -5.72 -21.18
C LYS A 15 -2.61 -5.06 -20.13
N THR A 16 -3.13 -5.83 -19.16
CA THR A 16 -3.95 -5.30 -18.07
C THR A 16 -3.21 -4.26 -17.23
N ILE A 17 -1.93 -4.51 -16.89
CA ILE A 17 -1.09 -3.56 -16.16
C ILE A 17 -0.96 -2.24 -16.93
N ARG A 18 -0.70 -2.29 -18.25
CA ARG A 18 -0.62 -1.06 -19.06
C ARG A 18 -1.94 -0.29 -19.09
N ASN A 19 -3.07 -1.00 -19.18
CA ASN A 19 -4.39 -0.37 -19.13
C ASN A 19 -4.65 0.29 -17.77
N LEU A 20 -4.30 -0.38 -16.67
CA LEU A 20 -4.38 0.18 -15.31
C LEU A 20 -3.54 1.45 -15.19
N ILE A 21 -2.29 1.45 -15.66
CA ILE A 21 -1.43 2.65 -15.69
C ILE A 21 -2.07 3.76 -16.52
N GLY A 22 -2.56 3.43 -17.72
CA GLY A 22 -3.20 4.39 -18.62
C GLY A 22 -4.46 5.02 -18.02
N CYS A 23 -5.34 4.23 -17.41
CA CYS A 23 -6.49 4.72 -16.67
C CYS A 23 -6.05 5.68 -15.57
N LEU A 24 -5.13 5.20 -14.75
CA LEU A 24 -4.65 5.85 -13.56
C LEU A 24 -4.05 7.24 -13.80
N VAL A 25 -3.12 7.38 -14.77
CA VAL A 25 -2.49 8.67 -15.07
C VAL A 25 -3.47 9.68 -15.67
N ASN A 26 -4.64 9.21 -16.12
CA ASN A 26 -5.69 10.01 -16.71
C ASN A 26 -6.92 10.16 -15.80
N ILE A 27 -6.89 9.66 -14.56
CA ILE A 27 -7.96 9.91 -13.59
C ILE A 27 -8.03 11.42 -13.32
N LYS A 28 -9.21 11.99 -13.60
CA LYS A 28 -9.53 13.39 -13.36
C LYS A 28 -10.85 13.47 -12.61
N ASP A 29 -10.96 14.44 -11.72
CA ASP A 29 -12.24 14.86 -11.17
C ASP A 29 -12.85 15.96 -12.04
N GLU A 30 -13.42 15.59 -13.19
CA GLU A 30 -13.99 16.55 -14.15
C GLU A 30 -15.16 17.37 -13.58
N GLY A 31 -15.78 16.90 -12.48
CA GLY A 31 -16.88 17.58 -11.81
C GLY A 31 -16.49 18.42 -10.59
N GLY A 32 -15.22 18.41 -10.17
CA GLY A 32 -14.75 19.08 -8.96
C GLY A 32 -15.39 18.57 -7.66
N LYS A 33 -16.00 17.39 -7.69
CA LYS A 33 -16.79 16.81 -6.59
C LYS A 33 -15.91 16.36 -5.41
N PHE A 34 -14.64 16.08 -5.68
CA PHE A 34 -13.64 15.54 -4.76
C PHE A 34 -12.51 16.55 -4.48
N LEU A 35 -12.73 17.81 -4.83
CA LEU A 35 -11.87 18.92 -4.42
C LEU A 35 -12.03 19.17 -2.93
N MET A 36 -10.91 19.15 -2.23
CA MET A 36 -10.82 19.35 -0.79
C MET A 36 -10.21 20.73 -0.51
N PRO A 37 -11.03 21.74 -0.14
CA PRO A 37 -10.51 23.03 0.27
C PRO A 37 -9.81 22.90 1.64
N LEU A 38 -8.64 23.52 1.77
CA LEU A 38 -7.91 23.67 3.02
C LEU A 38 -8.11 25.09 3.57
N GLU A 39 -8.00 25.25 4.89
CA GLU A 39 -8.18 26.54 5.57
C GLU A 39 -7.19 27.62 5.09
N ASP A 40 -6.03 27.22 4.58
CA ASP A 40 -5.00 28.10 4.02
C ASP A 40 -5.25 28.55 2.58
N GLY A 41 -6.41 28.20 2.01
CA GLY A 41 -6.83 28.56 0.65
C GLY A 41 -6.34 27.63 -0.45
N ARG A 42 -5.55 26.59 -0.13
CA ARG A 42 -5.23 25.53 -1.10
C ARG A 42 -6.46 24.67 -1.38
N ILE A 43 -6.54 24.12 -2.59
CA ILE A 43 -7.55 23.12 -2.99
C ILE A 43 -6.80 21.88 -3.45
N ILE A 44 -7.05 20.76 -2.78
CA ILE A 44 -6.42 19.47 -3.07
C ILE A 44 -7.38 18.63 -3.92
N ASP A 45 -6.91 18.13 -5.05
CA ASP A 45 -7.64 17.16 -5.86
C ASP A 45 -7.35 15.75 -5.34
N THR A 46 -8.21 15.26 -4.45
CA THR A 46 -8.04 13.96 -3.77
C THR A 46 -8.27 12.74 -4.67
N LYS A 47 -8.69 12.97 -5.92
CA LYS A 47 -8.94 11.91 -6.91
C LYS A 47 -7.95 11.94 -8.07
N GLY A 48 -7.36 13.10 -8.35
CA GLY A 48 -6.42 13.27 -9.44
C GLY A 48 -5.10 12.53 -9.23
N TRP A 49 -4.45 12.20 -10.35
CA TRP A 49 -3.10 11.61 -10.43
C TRP A 49 -2.00 12.36 -9.64
N ASN A 50 -2.25 13.59 -9.21
CA ASN A 50 -1.25 14.47 -8.60
C ASN A 50 -0.84 14.08 -7.17
N ASP A 51 -1.51 13.13 -6.51
CA ASP A 51 -1.22 12.70 -5.12
C ASP A 51 -0.76 11.22 -5.04
N TRP A 52 -0.02 10.72 -6.05
CA TRP A 52 0.22 9.30 -6.30
C TRP A 52 1.40 8.61 -5.56
N GLU A 53 1.20 7.32 -5.26
CA GLU A 53 2.15 6.36 -4.67
C GLU A 53 2.59 5.29 -5.69
N PHE A 54 3.85 5.33 -6.14
CA PHE A 54 4.41 4.32 -7.03
C PHE A 54 5.20 3.29 -6.22
N HIS A 55 5.37 2.07 -6.74
CA HIS A 55 6.42 1.16 -6.31
C HIS A 55 6.83 0.28 -7.49
N GLU A 56 8.11 0.39 -7.82
CA GLU A 56 8.90 -0.46 -8.72
C GLU A 56 8.14 -1.21 -9.84
N ILE A 57 8.12 -0.64 -11.05
CA ILE A 57 7.76 -1.37 -12.27
C ILE A 57 9.05 -1.72 -13.03
N THR A 58 9.17 -3.00 -13.34
CA THR A 58 10.26 -3.63 -14.06
C THR A 58 10.51 -2.97 -15.42
N GLN A 59 11.72 -2.43 -15.67
CA GLN A 59 12.31 -2.09 -16.99
C GLN A 59 11.37 -1.42 -18.01
N ASP A 60 10.30 -0.77 -17.57
CA ASP A 60 9.34 -0.08 -18.41
C ASP A 60 9.73 1.39 -18.43
N GLU A 61 10.39 1.78 -19.52
CA GLU A 61 10.89 3.14 -19.71
C GLU A 61 9.77 4.18 -19.63
N GLU A 62 8.55 3.83 -20.04
CA GLU A 62 7.41 4.74 -20.00
C GLU A 62 6.92 4.95 -18.57
N ALA A 63 6.81 3.88 -17.78
CA ALA A 63 6.46 3.98 -16.37
C ALA A 63 7.50 4.80 -15.57
N LEU A 64 8.79 4.60 -15.86
CA LEU A 64 9.87 5.39 -15.27
C LEU A 64 9.76 6.87 -15.66
N ARG A 65 9.52 7.16 -16.94
CA ARG A 65 9.34 8.53 -17.45
C ARG A 65 8.16 9.23 -16.79
N ILE A 66 7.04 8.53 -16.62
CA ILE A 66 5.84 9.02 -15.91
C ILE A 66 6.19 9.38 -14.46
N ALA A 67 6.86 8.48 -13.74
CA ALA A 67 7.22 8.71 -12.34
C ALA A 67 8.19 9.91 -12.19
N LEU A 68 9.24 9.97 -13.00
CA LEU A 68 10.22 11.07 -12.97
C LEU A 68 9.56 12.42 -13.27
N LYS A 69 8.67 12.46 -14.27
CA LYS A 69 7.91 13.67 -14.61
C LYS A 69 7.02 14.11 -13.45
N TRP A 70 6.33 13.16 -12.80
CA TRP A 70 5.47 13.47 -11.66
C TRP A 70 6.27 14.14 -10.54
N PHE A 71 7.41 13.58 -10.14
CA PHE A 71 8.25 14.17 -9.09
C PHE A 71 8.80 15.54 -9.49
N ASP A 72 9.27 15.71 -10.72
CA ASP A 72 9.74 17.01 -11.22
C ASP A 72 8.64 18.09 -11.15
N ASP A 73 7.41 17.74 -11.50
CA ASP A 73 6.27 18.66 -11.42
C ASP A 73 5.86 18.95 -9.96
N ARG A 74 5.83 17.91 -9.10
CA ARG A 74 5.35 18.04 -7.71
C ARG A 74 6.36 18.71 -6.79
N PHE A 75 7.66 18.42 -6.92
CA PHE A 75 8.68 19.04 -6.07
C PHE A 75 8.85 20.55 -6.32
N LYS A 76 8.48 21.05 -7.50
CA LYS A 76 8.43 22.50 -7.79
C LYS A 76 7.30 23.23 -7.06
N VAL A 77 6.16 22.56 -6.87
CA VAL A 77 4.97 23.14 -6.20
C VAL A 77 5.06 22.95 -4.69
N GLY A 78 5.55 21.78 -4.25
CA GLY A 78 5.58 21.40 -2.84
C GLY A 78 4.22 21.01 -2.27
N THR A 79 4.21 20.50 -1.04
CA THR A 79 2.99 20.24 -0.26
C THR A 79 3.29 20.31 1.25
N THR A 80 2.24 20.26 2.07
CA THR A 80 2.37 20.12 3.52
C THR A 80 2.65 18.67 3.92
N LYS A 81 3.51 18.50 4.92
CA LYS A 81 3.89 17.19 5.44
C LYS A 81 2.81 16.65 6.37
N ASN A 82 2.37 15.44 6.08
CA ASN A 82 1.45 14.64 6.90
C ASN A 82 1.72 13.15 6.63
N VAL A 83 1.00 12.26 7.29
CA VAL A 83 1.22 10.81 7.18
C VAL A 83 1.10 10.30 5.74
N ASN A 84 0.13 10.81 4.97
CA ASN A 84 -0.17 10.36 3.61
C ASN A 84 0.80 10.94 2.58
N THR A 85 1.15 12.22 2.72
CA THR A 85 2.05 12.89 1.77
C THR A 85 3.51 12.42 1.86
N MET A 86 3.85 11.65 2.89
CA MET A 86 5.15 10.97 3.02
C MET A 86 5.28 9.76 2.08
N SER A 87 4.18 9.15 1.67
CA SER A 87 4.19 7.88 0.93
C SER A 87 4.94 7.91 -0.41
N PRO A 88 4.80 8.96 -1.26
CA PRO A 88 5.54 9.06 -2.52
C PRO A 88 7.07 9.05 -2.33
N LEU A 89 7.57 9.45 -1.15
CA LEU A 89 9.00 9.51 -0.88
C LEU A 89 9.64 8.11 -0.82
N LEU A 90 8.85 7.03 -0.65
CA LEU A 90 9.34 5.67 -0.83
C LEU A 90 9.88 5.47 -2.25
N THR A 91 9.10 5.81 -3.29
CA THR A 91 9.59 5.74 -4.67
C THR A 91 10.69 6.74 -4.94
N ALA A 92 10.61 7.96 -4.41
CA ALA A 92 11.69 8.93 -4.57
C ALA A 92 13.03 8.37 -4.04
N ALA A 93 13.01 7.64 -2.92
CA ALA A 93 14.20 7.00 -2.37
C ALA A 93 14.76 5.91 -3.31
N TYR A 94 13.91 5.08 -3.92
CA TYR A 94 14.35 4.10 -4.94
C TYR A 94 14.92 4.77 -6.21
N LEU A 95 14.27 5.83 -6.70
CA LEU A 95 14.76 6.58 -7.87
C LEU A 95 16.09 7.29 -7.59
N HIS A 96 16.29 7.73 -6.34
CA HIS A 96 17.55 8.31 -5.90
C HIS A 96 18.68 7.26 -5.80
N GLU A 97 18.41 6.12 -5.16
CA GLU A 97 19.35 5.01 -5.01
C GLU A 97 19.82 4.47 -6.37
N SER A 98 18.89 4.31 -7.32
CA SER A 98 19.15 3.88 -8.69
C SER A 98 19.79 4.96 -9.58
N ARG A 99 20.02 6.17 -9.05
CA ARG A 99 20.61 7.31 -9.74
C ARG A 99 19.83 7.80 -10.96
N HIS A 100 18.53 7.53 -11.02
CA HIS A 100 17.65 8.12 -12.03
C HIS A 100 17.37 9.61 -11.77
N SER A 101 17.46 10.05 -10.51
CA SER A 101 17.36 11.47 -10.13
C SER A 101 18.08 11.77 -8.81
N ASN A 102 18.34 13.04 -8.52
CA ASN A 102 18.85 13.48 -7.22
C ASN A 102 17.74 14.11 -6.37
N TYR A 103 17.22 13.34 -5.42
CA TYR A 103 16.17 13.80 -4.49
C TYR A 103 16.67 13.98 -3.05
N LEU A 104 18.00 14.01 -2.84
CA LEU A 104 18.63 14.04 -1.51
C LEU A 104 17.98 15.03 -0.54
N VAL A 105 17.83 16.29 -0.95
CA VAL A 105 17.27 17.36 -0.10
C VAL A 105 15.83 17.07 0.31
N HIS A 106 15.01 16.56 -0.61
CA HIS A 106 13.63 16.19 -0.31
C HIS A 106 13.59 15.01 0.66
N LEU A 107 14.36 13.95 0.41
CA LEU A 107 14.41 12.78 1.28
C LEU A 107 14.85 13.14 2.70
N GLN A 108 15.91 13.96 2.85
CA GLN A 108 16.38 14.43 4.15
C GLN A 108 15.33 15.27 4.86
N THR A 109 14.76 16.27 4.19
CA THR A 109 13.81 17.21 4.80
C THR A 109 12.53 16.50 5.28
N TRP A 110 12.07 15.50 4.54
CA TRP A 110 10.88 14.73 4.92
C TRP A 110 11.17 13.74 6.03
N ALA A 111 12.30 13.03 5.99
CA ALA A 111 12.68 12.11 7.06
C ALA A 111 12.96 12.82 8.39
N GLU A 112 13.64 13.96 8.37
CA GLU A 112 13.90 14.77 9.60
C GLU A 112 12.57 15.26 10.21
N TRP A 113 11.59 15.66 9.39
CA TRP A 113 10.25 15.97 9.89
C TRP A 113 9.59 14.75 10.56
N VAL A 114 9.66 13.57 9.95
CA VAL A 114 9.14 12.35 10.57
C VAL A 114 9.83 12.09 11.92
N MET A 115 11.15 12.28 12.01
CA MET A 115 11.91 11.99 13.22
C MET A 115 11.67 12.98 14.36
N HIS A 116 11.49 14.27 14.06
CA HIS A 116 11.60 15.32 15.08
C HIS A 116 10.34 16.20 15.22
N ASP A 117 9.54 16.33 14.15
CA ASP A 117 8.43 17.30 14.12
C ASP A 117 7.05 16.64 14.04
N MET A 118 6.95 15.45 13.44
CA MET A 118 5.69 14.75 13.28
C MET A 118 5.11 14.38 14.66
N PRO A 119 3.85 14.76 14.98
CA PRO A 119 3.26 14.52 16.29
C PRO A 119 3.32 13.06 16.71
N ARG A 120 3.49 12.85 18.02
CA ARG A 120 3.61 11.54 18.64
C ARG A 120 2.49 11.27 19.63
N THR A 121 2.06 10.01 19.72
CA THR A 121 1.20 9.52 20.80
C THR A 121 1.98 9.32 22.11
N GLU A 122 1.30 8.98 23.20
CA GLU A 122 1.91 8.85 24.55
C GLU A 122 3.12 7.89 24.61
N GLU A 123 3.12 6.79 23.85
CA GLU A 123 4.26 5.85 23.76
C GLU A 123 5.20 6.16 22.58
N GLY A 124 5.13 7.40 22.06
CA GLY A 124 5.94 7.85 20.95
C GLY A 124 5.49 7.29 19.60
N GLY A 125 4.27 6.80 19.43
CA GLY A 125 3.81 6.31 18.13
C GLY A 125 3.61 7.45 17.15
N LEU A 126 3.87 7.21 15.85
CA LEU A 126 3.55 8.20 14.81
C LEU A 126 2.05 8.45 14.83
N GLN A 127 1.62 9.64 15.26
CA GLN A 127 0.21 10.00 15.24
C GLN A 127 -0.24 10.12 13.77
N HIS A 128 -1.43 9.62 13.48
CA HIS A 128 -1.96 9.60 12.12
C HIS A 128 -2.46 10.98 11.65
N ILE A 129 -1.60 12.00 11.64
CA ILE A 129 -1.94 13.36 11.21
C ILE A 129 -2.20 13.41 9.70
N THR A 130 -3.36 13.93 9.29
CA THR A 130 -3.74 14.12 7.87
C THR A 130 -3.78 15.61 7.50
N TYR A 131 -4.28 15.97 6.32
CA TYR A 131 -4.42 17.37 5.91
C TYR A 131 -5.42 18.16 6.77
N LEU A 132 -6.53 17.53 7.14
CA LEU A 132 -7.66 18.22 7.78
C LEU A 132 -7.69 18.00 9.29
N GLU A 133 -7.22 16.84 9.75
CA GLU A 133 -7.40 16.41 11.12
C GLU A 133 -6.08 15.95 11.73
N ALA A 134 -5.86 16.35 12.98
CA ALA A 134 -4.69 15.92 13.74
C ALA A 134 -4.79 14.44 14.17
N HIS A 135 -6.01 13.90 14.31
CA HIS A 135 -6.27 12.56 14.85
C HIS A 135 -5.51 12.31 16.17
N HIS A 136 -5.75 13.18 17.16
CA HIS A 136 -5.00 13.19 18.42
C HIS A 136 -4.99 11.81 19.11
N GLN A 137 -3.80 11.33 19.47
CA GLN A 137 -3.57 10.03 20.12
C GLN A 137 -4.01 8.80 19.30
N GLN A 138 -4.21 8.92 17.99
CA GLN A 138 -4.61 7.78 17.16
C GLN A 138 -3.43 7.20 16.38
N LEU A 139 -3.37 5.85 16.37
CA LEU A 139 -2.51 5.05 15.50
C LEU A 139 -3.40 4.32 14.50
N TRP A 140 -3.09 4.46 13.22
CA TRP A 140 -3.78 3.75 12.14
C TRP A 140 -2.75 2.87 11.44
N ASP A 141 -3.19 1.76 10.84
CA ASP A 141 -2.25 0.77 10.33
C ASP A 141 -1.53 1.20 9.05
N ASP A 142 -2.19 2.01 8.22
CA ASP A 142 -1.63 2.52 6.97
C ASP A 142 -0.49 3.51 7.22
N THR A 143 -0.34 4.04 8.45
CA THR A 143 0.88 4.74 8.90
C THR A 143 2.15 3.94 8.63
N LEU A 144 2.09 2.61 8.76
CA LEU A 144 3.23 1.74 8.48
C LEU A 144 3.63 1.80 7.00
N MET A 145 2.66 1.78 6.09
CA MET A 145 2.90 1.91 4.66
C MET A 145 3.32 3.35 4.33
N MET A 146 2.48 4.32 4.69
CA MET A 146 2.53 5.68 4.17
C MET A 146 3.71 6.49 4.72
N CYS A 147 4.23 6.13 5.90
CA CYS A 147 5.25 6.91 6.57
C CYS A 147 6.46 6.06 7.01
N VAL A 148 6.21 4.91 7.65
CA VAL A 148 7.29 4.10 8.23
C VAL A 148 8.15 3.42 7.16
N LEU A 149 7.56 2.87 6.09
CA LEU A 149 8.33 2.30 4.98
C LEU A 149 9.19 3.35 4.23
N PRO A 150 8.65 4.52 3.86
CA PRO A 150 9.48 5.63 3.35
C PRO A 150 10.63 5.98 4.28
N LEU A 151 10.38 6.14 5.60
CA LEU A 151 11.42 6.46 6.57
C LEU A 151 12.53 5.39 6.60
N ALA A 152 12.16 4.11 6.67
CA ALA A 152 13.11 3.01 6.67
C ALA A 152 13.96 3.00 5.39
N LYS A 153 13.31 3.15 4.22
CA LYS A 153 14.03 3.16 2.94
C LYS A 153 14.97 4.37 2.82
N ILE A 154 14.54 5.56 3.25
CA ILE A 154 15.41 6.75 3.28
C ILE A 154 16.59 6.52 4.22
N GLY A 155 16.37 5.91 5.39
CA GLY A 155 17.42 5.52 6.33
C GLY A 155 18.49 4.64 5.69
N LEU A 156 18.07 3.64 4.91
CA LEU A 156 19.00 2.78 4.17
C LEU A 156 19.76 3.54 3.07
N VAL A 157 19.05 4.33 2.26
CA VAL A 157 19.64 5.04 1.11
C VAL A 157 20.60 6.15 1.54
N LEU A 158 20.34 6.79 2.67
CA LEU A 158 21.15 7.89 3.21
C LEU A 158 22.13 7.46 4.30
N GLU A 159 22.24 6.16 4.57
CA GLU A 159 23.10 5.59 5.63
C GLU A 159 22.80 6.20 7.02
N ARG A 160 21.52 6.40 7.34
CA ARG A 160 21.00 6.94 8.60
C ARG A 160 20.35 5.82 9.43
N PRO A 161 21.12 5.09 10.26
CA PRO A 161 20.59 3.94 11.02
C PRO A 161 19.53 4.33 12.04
N ASP A 162 19.57 5.56 12.56
CA ASP A 162 18.58 6.11 13.48
C ASP A 162 17.16 6.13 12.89
N TYR A 163 17.03 6.39 11.59
CA TYR A 163 15.73 6.32 10.89
C TYR A 163 15.19 4.89 10.82
N VAL A 164 16.08 3.93 10.59
CA VAL A 164 15.71 2.51 10.50
C VAL A 164 15.31 1.99 11.88
N GLU A 165 16.00 2.40 12.95
CA GLU A 165 15.63 2.05 14.32
C GLU A 165 14.28 2.64 14.74
N GLU A 166 14.00 3.90 14.38
CA GLU A 166 12.67 4.47 14.60
C GLU A 166 11.61 3.69 13.81
N ALA A 167 11.88 3.32 12.56
CA ALA A 167 10.95 2.53 11.78
C ALA A 167 10.66 1.17 12.44
N LYS A 168 11.69 0.44 12.89
CA LYS A 168 11.54 -0.81 13.65
C LYS A 168 10.67 -0.62 14.90
N ARG A 169 10.89 0.47 15.65
CA ARG A 169 10.10 0.79 16.83
C ARG A 169 8.62 1.02 16.48
N GLN A 170 8.35 1.72 15.39
CA GLN A 170 6.99 1.95 14.91
C GLN A 170 6.29 0.66 14.49
N PHE A 171 6.98 -0.27 13.83
CA PHE A 171 6.43 -1.60 13.53
C PHE A 171 6.00 -2.35 14.80
N MET A 172 6.83 -2.36 15.84
CA MET A 172 6.48 -3.00 17.11
C MET A 172 5.28 -2.32 17.78
N LEU A 173 5.27 -1.00 17.82
CA LEU A 173 4.23 -0.24 18.51
C LEU A 173 2.87 -0.38 17.81
N HIS A 174 2.83 -0.28 16.48
CA HIS A 174 1.59 -0.49 15.73
C HIS A 174 1.12 -1.94 15.87
N THR A 175 2.03 -2.93 15.85
CA THR A 175 1.65 -4.32 16.12
C THR A 175 1.05 -4.48 17.53
N LYS A 176 1.63 -3.84 18.55
CA LYS A 176 1.12 -3.89 19.93
C LYS A 176 -0.32 -3.38 20.05
N TYR A 177 -0.66 -2.28 19.36
CA TYR A 177 -1.97 -1.63 19.51
C TYR A 177 -3.03 -2.10 18.52
N LEU A 178 -2.63 -2.55 17.33
CA LEU A 178 -3.56 -2.80 16.23
C LEU A 178 -3.73 -4.28 15.91
N ALA A 179 -2.75 -5.14 16.18
CA ALA A 179 -2.91 -6.57 15.93
C ALA A 179 -3.83 -7.22 16.96
N ASP A 180 -4.80 -8.00 16.49
CA ASP A 180 -5.63 -8.86 17.34
C ASP A 180 -5.07 -10.28 17.35
N PRO A 181 -4.37 -10.71 18.42
CA PRO A 181 -3.80 -12.04 18.49
C PRO A 181 -4.86 -13.16 18.55
N LYS A 182 -6.14 -12.85 18.84
CA LYS A 182 -7.20 -13.86 18.89
C LYS A 182 -7.62 -14.31 17.50
N THR A 183 -7.77 -13.37 16.57
CA THR A 183 -8.18 -13.64 15.19
C THR A 183 -7.01 -13.77 14.23
N GLY A 184 -5.87 -13.14 14.55
CA GLY A 184 -4.76 -12.91 13.63
C GLY A 184 -4.95 -11.71 12.72
N LEU A 185 -6.12 -11.05 12.78
CA LEU A 185 -6.42 -9.83 12.02
C LEU A 185 -5.93 -8.59 12.77
N TRP A 186 -6.15 -7.43 12.17
CA TRP A 186 -5.81 -6.13 12.75
C TRP A 186 -7.10 -5.30 12.86
N PHE A 187 -7.23 -4.53 13.95
CA PHE A 187 -8.28 -3.52 14.07
C PHE A 187 -8.06 -2.40 13.04
N HIS A 188 -9.13 -1.69 12.68
CA HIS A 188 -9.13 -0.71 11.59
C HIS A 188 -7.92 0.23 11.67
N GLY A 189 -6.93 0.00 10.81
CA GLY A 189 -7.11 0.31 9.40
C GLY A 189 -6.94 -0.93 8.51
N LYS A 190 -6.64 -0.75 7.23
CA LYS A 190 -6.56 -1.82 6.24
C LYS A 190 -5.29 -2.64 6.40
N SER A 191 -5.43 -3.90 6.84
CA SER A 191 -4.39 -4.95 6.93
C SER A 191 -3.28 -4.79 5.87
N THR A 192 -2.30 -3.96 6.18
CA THR A 192 -1.17 -3.75 5.30
C THR A 192 -0.25 -4.94 5.53
N ILE A 193 -0.04 -5.74 4.50
CA ILE A 193 0.97 -6.78 4.57
C ILE A 193 2.33 -6.08 4.68
N LEU A 194 2.96 -6.26 5.82
CA LEU A 194 4.22 -5.64 6.21
C LEU A 194 5.32 -6.01 5.21
N ASP A 195 5.97 -5.02 4.60
CA ASP A 195 7.16 -5.26 3.79
C ASP A 195 8.40 -5.38 4.70
N ILE A 196 8.47 -6.49 5.43
CA ILE A 196 9.52 -6.78 6.42
C ILE A 196 10.92 -6.71 5.79
N GLN A 197 11.05 -6.93 4.47
CA GLN A 197 12.33 -6.88 3.78
C GLN A 197 12.97 -5.49 3.82
N LEU A 198 12.18 -4.43 3.86
CA LEU A 198 12.67 -3.05 3.90
C LEU A 198 13.38 -2.71 5.21
N LEU A 199 13.21 -3.51 6.27
CA LEU A 199 13.93 -3.33 7.54
C LEU A 199 15.35 -3.90 7.51
N ASN A 200 15.74 -4.61 6.43
CA ASN A 200 17.05 -5.22 6.24
C ASN A 200 17.55 -6.05 7.45
N LEU A 201 16.63 -6.75 8.12
CA LEU A 201 16.94 -7.53 9.31
C LEU A 201 17.52 -8.90 8.97
N PRO A 202 18.56 -9.38 9.69
CA PRO A 202 19.10 -10.73 9.52
C PRO A 202 18.05 -11.82 9.74
N PRO A 203 18.15 -12.99 9.09
CA PRO A 203 17.16 -14.06 9.20
C PRO A 203 16.84 -14.52 10.64
N ASN A 204 17.84 -14.52 11.53
CA ASN A 204 17.75 -14.95 12.93
C ASN A 204 17.49 -13.80 13.91
N ASP A 205 17.25 -12.59 13.41
CA ASP A 205 16.93 -11.43 14.26
C ASP A 205 15.56 -11.62 14.94
N GLY A 206 15.50 -11.30 16.24
CA GLY A 206 14.29 -11.52 17.05
C GLY A 206 13.09 -10.70 16.57
N LEU A 207 13.31 -9.46 16.15
CA LEU A 207 12.25 -8.61 15.61
C LEU A 207 11.77 -9.17 14.26
N ARG A 208 12.69 -9.61 13.39
CA ARG A 208 12.31 -10.26 12.13
C ARG A 208 11.44 -11.49 12.36
N LEU A 209 11.85 -12.36 13.29
CA LEU A 209 11.08 -13.57 13.62
C LEU A 209 9.68 -13.23 14.13
N PHE A 210 9.58 -12.23 15.01
CA PHE A 210 8.31 -11.72 15.51
C PHE A 210 7.41 -11.20 14.38
N LEU A 211 7.93 -10.29 13.53
CA LEU A 211 7.15 -9.71 12.43
C LEU A 211 6.71 -10.77 11.42
N VAL A 212 7.58 -11.75 11.12
CA VAL A 212 7.25 -12.86 10.23
C VAL A 212 6.15 -13.74 10.82
N ALA A 213 6.19 -14.02 12.13
CA ALA A 213 5.13 -14.77 12.80
C ALA A 213 3.79 -14.02 12.79
N THR A 214 3.81 -12.70 13.02
CA THR A 214 2.63 -11.83 12.93
C THR A 214 2.06 -11.83 11.52
N LEU A 215 2.90 -11.68 10.50
CA LEU A 215 2.50 -11.75 9.09
C LEU A 215 1.89 -13.12 8.74
N GLU A 216 2.52 -14.21 9.16
CA GLU A 216 2.00 -15.55 8.90
C GLU A 216 0.63 -15.77 9.58
N SER A 217 0.42 -15.24 10.79
CA SER A 217 -0.86 -15.30 11.49
C SER A 217 -1.96 -14.55 10.74
N GLN A 218 -1.66 -13.34 10.27
CA GLN A 218 -2.57 -12.54 9.43
C GLN A 218 -2.91 -13.27 8.12
N ILE A 219 -1.93 -13.82 7.42
CA ILE A 219 -2.17 -14.57 6.18
C ILE A 219 -3.02 -15.81 6.44
N LYS A 220 -2.80 -16.54 7.54
CA LYS A 220 -3.65 -17.68 7.94
C LYS A 220 -5.10 -17.24 8.19
N ALA A 221 -5.31 -16.09 8.81
CA ALA A 221 -6.64 -15.51 9.01
C ALA A 221 -7.28 -15.11 7.68
N LEU A 222 -6.56 -14.38 6.82
CA LEU A 222 -7.05 -13.98 5.51
C LEU A 222 -7.46 -15.18 4.66
N VAL A 223 -6.65 -16.24 4.60
CA VAL A 223 -7.00 -17.48 3.87
C VAL A 223 -8.31 -18.10 4.38
N ARG A 224 -8.59 -18.01 5.69
CA ARG A 224 -9.83 -18.53 6.29
C ARG A 224 -11.06 -17.72 5.87
N TYR A 225 -10.91 -16.41 5.73
CA TYR A 225 -12.02 -15.47 5.47
C TYR A 225 -12.16 -15.07 3.99
N GLN A 226 -11.37 -15.65 3.08
CA GLN A 226 -11.49 -15.37 1.66
C GLN A 226 -12.83 -15.86 1.13
N ASP A 227 -13.54 -15.02 0.39
CA ASP A 227 -14.80 -15.41 -0.24
C ASP A 227 -14.60 -16.59 -1.22
N GLU A 228 -15.46 -17.60 -1.09
CA GLU A 228 -15.31 -18.87 -1.80
C GLU A 228 -15.63 -18.75 -3.30
N GLU A 229 -16.53 -17.84 -3.66
CA GLU A 229 -17.00 -17.73 -5.04
C GLU A 229 -16.12 -16.78 -5.87
N THR A 230 -15.81 -15.61 -5.33
CA THR A 230 -15.15 -14.53 -6.04
C THR A 230 -13.63 -14.49 -5.83
N GLY A 231 -13.15 -14.99 -4.70
CA GLY A 231 -11.76 -14.83 -4.27
C GLY A 231 -11.42 -13.46 -3.70
N LEU A 232 -12.40 -12.56 -3.58
CA LEU A 232 -12.24 -11.28 -2.90
C LEU A 232 -12.35 -11.45 -1.38
N TRP A 233 -12.10 -10.37 -0.64
CA TRP A 233 -12.42 -10.26 0.77
C TRP A 233 -13.52 -9.25 1.00
N HIS A 234 -14.26 -9.47 2.08
CA HIS A 234 -15.23 -8.53 2.61
C HIS A 234 -14.52 -7.31 3.23
N THR A 235 -15.11 -6.12 3.13
CA THR A 235 -14.55 -4.88 3.70
C THR A 235 -14.33 -4.98 5.21
N ILE A 236 -15.22 -5.70 5.90
CA ILE A 236 -15.00 -6.23 7.23
C ILE A 236 -14.68 -7.72 7.07
N ILE A 237 -13.41 -8.07 7.28
CA ILE A 237 -12.86 -9.39 6.92
C ILE A 237 -13.65 -10.55 7.53
N ASP A 238 -14.08 -10.42 8.77
CA ASP A 238 -14.79 -11.48 9.51
C ASP A 238 -16.33 -11.37 9.44
N ASP A 239 -16.88 -10.44 8.64
CA ASP A 239 -18.31 -10.23 8.49
C ASP A 239 -18.76 -10.37 7.02
N PRO A 240 -19.31 -11.55 6.64
CA PRO A 240 -19.75 -11.81 5.28
C PRO A 240 -20.99 -11.00 4.86
N THR A 241 -21.63 -10.28 5.78
CA THR A 241 -22.74 -9.37 5.44
C THR A 241 -22.24 -8.03 4.87
N SER A 242 -20.96 -7.72 5.04
CA SER A 242 -20.35 -6.53 4.46
C SER A 242 -20.02 -6.74 2.97
N TYR A 243 -19.86 -5.69 2.18
CA TYR A 243 -19.60 -5.84 0.74
C TYR A 243 -18.19 -6.37 0.46
N LEU A 244 -18.01 -7.04 -0.69
CA LEU A 244 -16.70 -7.45 -1.19
C LEU A 244 -15.92 -6.26 -1.75
N GLU A 245 -14.64 -6.16 -1.41
CA GLU A 245 -13.80 -5.00 -1.70
C GLU A 245 -12.51 -5.42 -2.44
N ALA A 246 -12.28 -4.81 -3.61
CA ALA A 246 -11.24 -5.24 -4.53
C ALA A 246 -9.86 -4.65 -4.23
N SER A 247 -9.77 -3.44 -3.64
CA SER A 247 -8.47 -2.80 -3.38
C SER A 247 -7.70 -3.48 -2.24
N ALA A 248 -8.37 -3.79 -1.13
CA ALA A 248 -7.87 -4.61 -0.05
C ALA A 248 -7.50 -6.01 -0.54
N THR A 249 -8.34 -6.61 -1.38
CA THR A 249 -8.01 -7.90 -2.03
C THR A 249 -6.71 -7.81 -2.81
N ALA A 250 -6.47 -6.71 -3.54
CA ALA A 250 -5.22 -6.50 -4.26
C ALA A 250 -4.02 -6.34 -3.32
N GLY A 251 -4.16 -5.59 -2.23
CA GLY A 251 -3.15 -5.53 -1.16
C GLY A 251 -2.81 -6.91 -0.58
N PHE A 252 -3.83 -7.72 -0.28
CA PHE A 252 -3.64 -9.08 0.24
C PHE A 252 -2.97 -9.99 -0.78
N ALA A 253 -3.38 -9.94 -2.05
CA ALA A 253 -2.77 -10.71 -3.12
C ALA A 253 -1.28 -10.38 -3.27
N TYR A 254 -0.95 -9.08 -3.36
CA TYR A 254 0.44 -8.60 -3.42
C TYR A 254 1.26 -9.14 -2.24
N GLY A 255 0.79 -8.94 -1.02
CA GLY A 255 1.56 -9.30 0.15
C GLY A 255 1.71 -10.81 0.35
N ILE A 256 0.69 -11.63 0.04
CA ILE A 256 0.81 -13.09 0.09
C ILE A 256 1.82 -13.57 -0.97
N LEU A 257 1.72 -13.08 -2.20
CA LEU A 257 2.66 -13.45 -3.27
C LEU A 257 4.10 -13.05 -2.92
N LYS A 258 4.30 -11.83 -2.42
CA LYS A 258 5.61 -11.32 -2.00
C LYS A 258 6.15 -12.11 -0.81
N ALA A 259 5.35 -12.36 0.22
CA ALA A 259 5.76 -13.16 1.38
C ALA A 259 6.20 -14.56 0.98
N MET A 260 5.50 -15.17 0.01
CA MET A 260 5.92 -16.45 -0.59
C MET A 260 7.24 -16.31 -1.35
N ARG A 261 7.36 -15.39 -2.32
CA ARG A 261 8.59 -15.21 -3.11
C ARG A 261 9.81 -15.00 -2.22
N CYS A 262 9.63 -14.21 -1.16
CA CYS A 262 10.66 -13.85 -0.20
C CYS A 262 10.91 -14.91 0.87
N ARG A 263 10.21 -16.05 0.81
CA ARG A 263 10.29 -17.18 1.75
C ARG A 263 10.08 -16.74 3.21
N LEU A 264 9.23 -15.74 3.41
CA LEU A 264 8.78 -15.34 4.75
C LEU A 264 7.72 -16.30 5.28
N ILE A 265 6.93 -16.88 4.38
CA ILE A 265 5.96 -17.94 4.70
C ILE A 265 6.25 -19.23 3.90
N PRO A 266 5.78 -20.40 4.38
CA PRO A 266 5.91 -21.66 3.67
C PRO A 266 5.32 -21.62 2.25
N GLN A 267 5.90 -22.37 1.32
CA GLN A 267 5.37 -22.54 -0.05
C GLN A 267 4.21 -23.55 -0.11
N GLU A 268 3.20 -23.36 0.73
CA GLU A 268 2.05 -24.26 0.81
C GLU A 268 1.00 -23.98 -0.27
N GLY A 269 0.34 -25.03 -0.73
CA GLY A 269 -0.70 -24.94 -1.76
C GLY A 269 -1.86 -24.01 -1.39
N LYS A 270 -2.22 -23.93 -0.10
CA LYS A 270 -3.32 -23.07 0.39
C LYS A 270 -3.03 -21.57 0.18
N TYR A 271 -1.81 -21.12 0.44
CA TYR A 271 -1.42 -19.71 0.25
C TYR A 271 -1.35 -19.37 -1.24
N LYS A 272 -0.77 -20.27 -2.04
CA LYS A 272 -0.73 -20.12 -3.50
C LYS A 272 -2.13 -20.04 -4.09
N PHE A 273 -3.02 -20.94 -3.68
CA PHE A 273 -4.40 -20.99 -4.14
C PHE A 273 -5.14 -19.71 -3.78
N ALA A 274 -5.05 -19.26 -2.53
CA ALA A 274 -5.69 -18.03 -2.06
C ALA A 274 -5.20 -16.81 -2.87
N ALA A 275 -3.89 -16.66 -3.04
CA ALA A 275 -3.32 -15.57 -3.82
C ALA A 275 -3.76 -15.60 -5.29
N TYR A 276 -3.73 -16.76 -5.95
CA TYR A 276 -4.09 -16.86 -7.37
C TYR A 276 -5.59 -16.64 -7.58
N LYS A 277 -6.41 -17.07 -6.61
CA LYS A 277 -7.84 -16.81 -6.61
C LYS A 277 -8.14 -15.32 -6.43
N ALA A 278 -7.39 -14.64 -5.54
CA ALA A 278 -7.45 -13.19 -5.38
C ALA A 278 -7.08 -12.46 -6.68
N ILE A 279 -5.99 -12.87 -7.35
CA ILE A 279 -5.60 -12.32 -8.65
C ILE A 279 -6.71 -12.50 -9.69
N LYS A 280 -7.35 -13.67 -9.75
CA LYS A 280 -8.50 -13.90 -10.64
C LYS A 280 -9.66 -12.98 -10.28
N GLY A 281 -9.97 -12.82 -9.00
CA GLY A 281 -10.99 -11.90 -8.49
C GLY A 281 -10.72 -10.45 -8.91
N ILE A 282 -9.49 -9.98 -8.76
CA ILE A 282 -9.05 -8.64 -9.17
C ILE A 282 -9.23 -8.47 -10.68
N LEU A 283 -8.71 -9.40 -11.49
CA LEU A 283 -8.81 -9.34 -12.96
C LEU A 283 -10.27 -9.30 -13.44
N ASN A 284 -11.17 -10.03 -12.77
CA ASN A 284 -12.61 -10.03 -13.08
C ASN A 284 -13.32 -8.71 -12.71
N ASN A 285 -12.70 -7.86 -11.89
CA ASN A 285 -13.24 -6.57 -11.48
C ASN A 285 -12.48 -5.39 -12.14
N ILE A 286 -11.65 -5.64 -13.15
CA ILE A 286 -11.09 -4.58 -13.99
C ILE A 286 -11.94 -4.47 -15.25
N ASN A 287 -12.52 -3.30 -15.52
CA ASN A 287 -13.33 -3.07 -16.72
C ASN A 287 -12.46 -2.89 -17.99
N GLU A 288 -13.11 -2.69 -19.14
CA GLU A 288 -12.42 -2.56 -20.43
C GLU A 288 -11.53 -1.30 -20.50
N GLU A 289 -11.91 -0.26 -19.76
CA GLU A 289 -11.19 1.00 -19.60
C GLU A 289 -9.96 0.88 -18.69
N GLY A 290 -9.79 -0.25 -17.99
CA GLY A 290 -8.67 -0.46 -17.07
C GLY A 290 -8.90 0.09 -15.67
N GLU A 291 -10.15 0.34 -15.27
CA GLU A 291 -10.51 0.75 -13.92
C GLU A 291 -10.81 -0.45 -13.03
N LEU A 292 -10.22 -0.47 -11.82
CA LEU A 292 -10.60 -1.42 -10.80
C LEU A 292 -11.94 -1.01 -10.17
N GLN A 293 -12.92 -1.90 -10.28
CA GLN A 293 -14.25 -1.78 -9.71
C GLN A 293 -14.30 -2.33 -8.28
N LYS A 294 -15.41 -2.10 -7.56
CA LYS A 294 -15.61 -2.52 -6.16
C LYS A 294 -14.53 -2.00 -5.20
N VAL A 295 -14.10 -0.77 -5.42
CA VAL A 295 -13.14 -0.09 -4.55
C VAL A 295 -13.91 0.78 -3.56
N SER A 296 -13.70 0.61 -2.26
CA SER A 296 -14.27 1.48 -1.23
C SER A 296 -13.77 2.90 -1.40
N PHE A 297 -14.57 3.93 -1.10
CA PHE A 297 -14.09 5.31 -0.98
C PHE A 297 -13.15 5.52 0.24
N GLY A 298 -12.57 6.72 0.36
CA GLY A 298 -11.71 7.09 1.50
C GLY A 298 -12.40 6.76 2.82
N THR A 299 -11.75 5.94 3.65
CA THR A 299 -12.35 5.32 4.83
C THR A 299 -11.63 5.81 6.08
N PRO A 300 -12.23 6.70 6.89
CA PRO A 300 -11.69 7.04 8.21
C PRO A 300 -11.97 5.93 9.23
N VAL A 301 -11.37 6.05 10.41
CA VAL A 301 -11.74 5.21 11.57
C VAL A 301 -13.14 5.57 12.06
N PHE A 302 -14.01 4.56 12.17
CA PHE A 302 -15.34 4.67 12.75
C PHE A 302 -15.41 3.93 14.10
N GLY A 303 -16.35 4.35 14.95
CA GLY A 303 -16.64 3.69 16.22
C GLY A 303 -17.58 2.49 16.12
N ASP A 304 -18.09 2.18 14.92
CA ASP A 304 -19.10 1.14 14.69
C ASP A 304 -18.90 0.42 13.35
N LYS A 305 -19.41 -0.83 13.26
CA LYS A 305 -19.29 -1.69 12.07
C LYS A 305 -20.17 -1.22 10.91
N GLU A 306 -21.32 -0.63 11.17
CA GLU A 306 -22.28 -0.27 10.11
C GLU A 306 -21.77 0.88 9.25
N SER A 307 -21.03 1.82 9.84
CA SER A 307 -20.34 2.87 9.09
C SER A 307 -19.40 2.30 8.01
N TYR A 308 -18.67 1.22 8.30
CA TYR A 308 -17.82 0.54 7.30
C TYR A 308 -18.61 -0.10 6.16
N LYS A 309 -19.79 -0.66 6.46
CA LYS A 309 -20.66 -1.31 5.46
C LYS A 309 -21.31 -0.33 4.50
N ASN A 310 -21.46 0.93 4.91
CA ASN A 310 -22.14 1.97 4.14
C ASN A 310 -21.20 2.83 3.29
N ILE A 311 -19.90 2.54 3.26
CA ILE A 311 -18.95 3.28 2.45
C ILE A 311 -19.26 3.08 0.96
N PRO A 312 -19.41 4.15 0.18
CA PRO A 312 -19.66 4.04 -1.25
C PRO A 312 -18.54 3.32 -1.99
N LEU A 313 -18.91 2.53 -2.99
CA LEU A 313 -17.96 1.94 -3.93
C LEU A 313 -17.78 2.85 -5.14
N THR A 314 -16.53 3.22 -5.44
CA THR A 314 -16.19 4.05 -6.60
C THR A 314 -14.75 3.83 -7.03
N SER A 315 -14.42 4.12 -8.29
CA SER A 315 -13.04 4.06 -8.77
C SER A 315 -12.20 5.10 -8.03
N MET A 316 -11.10 4.64 -7.43
CA MET A 316 -10.21 5.45 -6.59
C MET A 316 -8.76 5.11 -6.90
N PRO A 317 -7.85 6.10 -7.01
CA PRO A 317 -6.46 5.89 -7.40
C PRO A 317 -5.76 4.73 -6.66
N TYR A 318 -5.90 4.63 -5.34
CA TYR A 318 -5.28 3.55 -4.56
C TYR A 318 -5.75 2.15 -4.98
N GLY A 319 -6.97 2.01 -5.50
CA GLY A 319 -7.46 0.76 -6.09
C GLY A 319 -6.63 0.35 -7.29
N GLN A 320 -6.37 1.28 -8.21
CA GLN A 320 -5.46 1.05 -9.34
C GLN A 320 -4.03 0.74 -8.85
N SER A 321 -3.50 1.44 -7.84
CA SER A 321 -2.12 1.22 -7.36
C SER A 321 -1.95 -0.18 -6.80
N LEU A 322 -2.89 -0.60 -5.94
CA LEU A 322 -2.85 -1.91 -5.30
C LEU A 322 -3.02 -3.02 -6.33
N ALA A 323 -3.88 -2.85 -7.34
CA ALA A 323 -3.96 -3.79 -8.46
C ALA A 323 -2.65 -3.86 -9.25
N LEU A 324 -2.00 -2.74 -9.53
CA LEU A 324 -0.70 -2.71 -10.19
C LEU A 324 0.37 -3.46 -9.40
N LEU A 325 0.44 -3.24 -8.09
CA LEU A 325 1.33 -3.96 -7.18
C LEU A 325 1.09 -5.47 -7.23
N ALA A 326 -0.17 -5.88 -7.08
CA ALA A 326 -0.56 -7.29 -7.07
C ALA A 326 -0.23 -7.99 -8.39
N LEU A 327 -0.57 -7.37 -9.53
CA LEU A 327 -0.33 -7.95 -10.85
C LEU A 327 1.16 -7.96 -11.22
N THR A 328 1.92 -6.94 -10.81
CA THR A 328 3.38 -6.90 -11.02
C THR A 328 4.09 -7.98 -10.22
N GLU A 329 3.68 -8.19 -8.97
CA GLU A 329 4.21 -9.29 -8.16
C GLU A 329 3.78 -10.66 -8.73
N TYR A 330 2.54 -10.78 -9.22
CA TYR A 330 2.05 -11.98 -9.91
C TYR A 330 2.86 -12.31 -11.17
N LEU A 331 3.34 -11.31 -11.92
CA LEU A 331 4.18 -11.54 -13.10
C LEU A 331 5.48 -12.29 -12.78
N ARG A 332 6.01 -12.14 -11.55
CA ARG A 332 7.20 -12.85 -11.10
C ARG A 332 6.99 -14.35 -10.98
N THR A 333 5.74 -14.83 -10.96
CA THR A 333 5.41 -16.26 -10.94
C THR A 333 5.56 -16.95 -12.30
N PHE A 334 5.79 -16.18 -13.37
CA PHE A 334 6.08 -16.68 -14.72
C PHE A 334 7.57 -16.61 -15.10
N LEU A 335 8.43 -16.17 -14.17
CA LEU A 335 9.89 -16.23 -14.28
C LEU A 335 10.37 -17.58 -13.75
#